data_AF-A0A353PE30-F1
#
_entry.id   AF-A0A353PE30-F1
#
_cell.length_a   1.000
_cell.length_b   1.000
_cell.length_c   1.000
_cell.angle_alpha   90.00
_cell.angle_beta   90.00
_cell.angle_gamma   90.00
#
_symmetry.space_group_name_H-M   'P 1'
#
loop_
_entity.id
_entity.type
_entity.pdbx_description
1 polymer ?
#
loop_
_entity_poly.entity_id
_entity_poly.type
_entity_poly.pdbx_seq_one_letter_code
_entity_poly.pdbx_strand_id
1 'polypeptide(L)'
;FHTLTDAHVGALCWHQEGGADWDLKIAERTLGGCFEMMLESAPASRVGIVAQLGDFLHQDSMSAVTPTSGHLLDADGRFSKVVRVAVQTLRRVVDGALRKHKHVLVLMAEGNHDLSSSIWLRVMFKALYEREPRVEVIDSPLPYYAYRHGKTMLGWHHGHLKKNDQLPLLFAAQFPTIWGETVKRYVHTGHRHHVEEREHSGMTVVQHPTLAARDAYAARGGWIAERRASAVVYHVEHGEVGRTTVTPEMLQ
;
A
#
# COMPACT_ATOMS: atom_id res chain seq x y z
N PHE A 1 10.24 -2.75 5.08
CA PHE A 1 8.88 -2.79 4.53
C PHE A 1 8.44 -1.36 4.37
N HIS A 2 8.12 -0.96 3.14
CA HIS A 2 7.74 0.41 2.78
C HIS A 2 6.34 0.36 2.19
N THR A 3 5.37 0.94 2.89
CA THR A 3 3.94 0.85 2.53
C THR A 3 3.48 2.11 1.82
N LEU A 4 2.77 1.92 0.71
CA LEU A 4 1.85 2.90 0.15
C LEU A 4 0.47 2.24 0.07
N THR A 5 -0.55 2.82 0.67
CA THR A 5 -1.93 2.32 0.62
C THR A 5 -2.87 3.48 0.40
N ASP A 6 -4.05 3.20 -0.15
CA ASP A 6 -5.11 4.19 -0.28
C ASP A 6 -4.60 5.49 -0.95
N ALA A 7 -3.70 5.37 -1.92
CA ALA A 7 -3.01 6.52 -2.49
C ALA A 7 -3.92 7.36 -3.39
N HIS A 8 -5.00 6.76 -3.90
CA HIS A 8 -6.04 7.41 -4.69
C HIS A 8 -5.45 8.34 -5.77
N VAL A 9 -4.47 7.83 -6.53
CA VAL A 9 -3.91 8.55 -7.68
C VAL A 9 -5.04 8.79 -8.67
N GLY A 10 -5.26 10.06 -9.00
CA GLY A 10 -6.38 10.50 -9.83
C GLY A 10 -7.58 11.04 -9.06
N ALA A 11 -7.55 11.10 -7.72
CA ALA A 11 -8.53 11.89 -6.96
C ALA A 11 -8.28 13.40 -7.13
N LEU A 12 -9.35 14.17 -7.10
CA LEU A 12 -9.34 15.63 -7.03
C LEU A 12 -9.95 16.08 -5.70
N CYS A 13 -9.10 16.48 -4.76
CA CYS A 13 -9.53 16.98 -3.45
C CYS A 13 -9.34 18.49 -3.36
N TRP A 14 -10.27 19.16 -2.70
CA TRP A 14 -10.29 20.61 -2.56
C TRP A 14 -10.07 21.04 -1.11
N HIS A 15 -9.08 21.92 -0.88
CA HIS A 15 -8.67 22.36 0.45
C HIS A 15 -9.83 22.93 1.28
N GLN A 16 -10.75 23.70 0.69
CA GLN A 16 -11.87 24.30 1.43
C GLN A 16 -12.85 23.26 1.97
N GLU A 17 -12.97 22.10 1.32
CA GLU A 17 -13.87 21.01 1.74
C GLU A 17 -13.13 19.98 2.61
N GLY A 18 -11.99 19.49 2.15
CA GLY A 18 -11.24 18.38 2.75
C GLY A 18 -10.09 18.78 3.68
N GLY A 19 -9.70 20.05 3.70
CA GLY A 19 -8.58 20.59 4.50
C GLY A 19 -7.22 20.52 3.81
N ALA A 20 -7.10 19.89 2.64
CA ALA A 20 -5.90 19.88 1.81
C ALA A 20 -6.27 19.61 0.34
N ASP A 21 -5.48 20.15 -0.59
CA ASP A 21 -5.64 19.83 -2.01
C ASP A 21 -4.98 18.49 -2.36
N TRP A 22 -5.53 17.81 -3.35
CA TRP A 22 -4.94 16.63 -3.98
C TRP A 22 -5.28 16.62 -5.45
N ASP A 23 -4.26 16.46 -6.27
CA ASP A 23 -4.35 16.33 -7.73
C ASP A 23 -3.19 15.41 -8.18
N LEU A 24 -3.09 15.11 -9.47
CA LEU A 24 -2.04 14.23 -9.99
C LEU A 24 -0.62 14.73 -9.69
N LYS A 25 -0.38 16.05 -9.69
CA LYS A 25 0.94 16.63 -9.43
C LYS A 25 1.29 16.58 -7.93
N ILE A 26 0.30 16.82 -7.08
CA ILE A 26 0.46 16.70 -5.63
C ILE A 26 0.68 15.23 -5.28
N ALA A 27 -0.12 14.31 -5.81
CA ALA A 27 0.01 12.88 -5.60
C ALA A 27 1.41 12.36 -5.99
N GLU A 28 1.87 12.64 -7.20
CA GLU A 28 3.21 12.20 -7.67
C GLU A 28 4.33 12.70 -6.75
N ARG A 29 4.28 13.98 -6.36
CA ARG A 29 5.30 14.60 -5.50
C ARG A 29 5.26 14.03 -4.09
N THR A 30 4.07 13.95 -3.48
CA THR A 30 3.90 13.46 -2.11
C THR A 30 4.25 11.99 -2.00
N LEU A 31 3.75 11.14 -2.90
CA LEU A 31 4.03 9.71 -2.87
C LEU A 31 5.53 9.43 -3.10
N GLY A 32 6.13 10.08 -4.11
CA GLY A 32 7.56 9.93 -4.38
C GLY A 32 8.44 10.42 -3.25
N GLY A 33 8.17 11.62 -2.73
CA GLY A 33 8.96 12.24 -1.66
C GLY A 33 8.82 11.53 -0.31
N CYS A 34 7.60 11.17 0.10
CA CYS A 34 7.41 10.40 1.34
C CYS A 34 8.05 9.02 1.25
N PHE A 35 8.01 8.39 0.07
CA PHE A 35 8.69 7.12 -0.13
C PHE A 35 10.21 7.25 -0.08
N GLU A 36 10.79 8.30 -0.64
CA GLU A 36 12.23 8.58 -0.53
C GLU A 36 12.66 8.80 0.92
N MET A 37 11.91 9.56 1.71
CA MET A 37 12.17 9.70 3.15
C MET A 37 12.07 8.36 3.90
N MET A 38 11.04 7.55 3.61
CA MET A 38 10.90 6.20 4.18
C MET A 38 12.09 5.30 3.83
N LEU A 39 12.56 5.37 2.59
CA LEU A 39 13.77 4.68 2.18
C LEU A 39 14.95 5.17 3.00
N GLU A 40 15.21 6.48 3.04
CA GLU A 40 16.36 7.09 3.72
C GLU A 40 16.40 6.74 5.21
N SER A 41 15.25 6.78 5.89
CA SER A 41 15.15 6.51 7.33
C SER A 41 15.32 5.04 7.71
N ALA A 42 15.09 4.10 6.78
CA ALA A 42 15.26 2.67 7.05
C ALA A 42 16.73 2.23 6.87
N PRO A 43 17.21 1.17 7.56
CA PRO A 43 18.51 0.59 7.29
C PRO A 43 18.55 -0.10 5.91
N ALA A 44 19.71 -0.05 5.25
CA ALA A 44 19.96 -0.94 4.11
C ALA A 44 19.84 -2.40 4.57
N SER A 45 19.12 -3.21 3.80
CA SER A 45 18.68 -4.55 4.20
C SER A 45 18.86 -5.55 3.07
N ARG A 46 18.98 -6.84 3.42
CA ARG A 46 19.03 -7.92 2.42
C ARG A 46 17.78 -7.93 1.54
N VAL A 47 16.61 -7.70 2.13
CA VAL A 47 15.32 -7.63 1.44
C VAL A 47 14.66 -6.29 1.77
N GLY A 48 14.34 -5.52 0.74
CA GLY A 48 13.40 -4.41 0.80
C GLY A 48 12.04 -4.89 0.32
N ILE A 49 10.96 -4.38 0.90
CA ILE A 49 9.59 -4.67 0.44
C ILE A 49 8.96 -3.34 0.04
N VAL A 50 8.53 -3.23 -1.21
CA VAL A 50 7.68 -2.15 -1.71
C VAL A 50 6.27 -2.69 -1.80
N ALA A 51 5.38 -2.22 -0.93
CA ALA A 51 4.01 -2.69 -0.89
C ALA A 51 3.06 -1.57 -1.25
N GLN A 52 2.52 -1.63 -2.47
CA GLN A 52 1.26 -0.98 -2.80
C GLN A 52 0.14 -1.88 -2.28
N LEU A 53 -0.63 -1.39 -1.30
CA LEU A 53 -1.56 -2.18 -0.48
C LEU A 53 -3.03 -1.90 -0.83
N GLY A 54 -3.37 -1.87 -2.12
CA GLY A 54 -4.71 -1.58 -2.63
C GLY A 54 -5.05 -0.09 -2.71
N ASP A 55 -6.09 0.22 -3.49
CA ASP A 55 -6.62 1.57 -3.74
C ASP A 55 -5.53 2.56 -4.15
N PHE A 56 -4.64 2.11 -5.05
CA PHE A 56 -3.61 3.00 -5.57
C PHE A 56 -4.18 3.94 -6.62
N LEU A 57 -5.11 3.45 -7.45
CA LEU A 57 -5.89 4.31 -8.34
C LEU A 57 -7.21 4.69 -7.67
N HIS A 58 -7.63 5.93 -7.90
CA HIS A 58 -8.91 6.41 -7.37
C HIS A 58 -10.12 5.78 -8.09
N GLN A 59 -9.98 5.47 -9.38
CA GLN A 59 -11.01 4.87 -10.22
C GLN A 59 -10.44 3.73 -11.07
N ASP A 60 -11.29 2.76 -11.43
CA ASP A 60 -10.88 1.54 -12.17
C ASP A 60 -11.17 1.59 -13.68
N SER A 61 -11.66 2.73 -14.19
CA SER A 61 -12.11 2.84 -15.58
C SER A 61 -12.06 4.28 -16.10
N MET A 62 -12.49 4.49 -17.35
CA MET A 62 -12.71 5.84 -17.90
C MET A 62 -13.82 6.60 -17.17
N SER A 63 -14.77 5.89 -16.57
CA SER A 63 -15.82 6.47 -15.73
C SER A 63 -15.30 6.67 -14.32
N ALA A 64 -15.48 7.88 -13.79
CA ALA A 64 -15.11 8.24 -12.43
C ALA A 64 -16.18 7.76 -11.43
N VAL A 65 -16.25 6.44 -11.26
CA VAL A 65 -17.15 5.78 -10.30
C VAL A 65 -16.45 4.63 -9.58
N THR A 66 -16.89 4.31 -8.36
CA THR A 66 -16.45 3.08 -7.69
C THR A 66 -16.92 1.85 -8.47
N PRO A 67 -16.06 0.83 -8.67
CA PRO A 67 -16.37 -0.28 -9.59
C PRO A 67 -17.52 -1.17 -9.11
N THR A 68 -17.76 -1.25 -7.79
CA THR A 68 -18.81 -2.10 -7.22
C THR A 68 -20.11 -1.35 -6.93
N SER A 69 -20.02 -0.16 -6.33
CA SER A 69 -21.20 0.59 -5.86
C SER A 69 -21.67 1.69 -6.81
N GLY A 70 -20.87 2.06 -7.81
CA GLY A 70 -21.22 3.11 -8.77
C GLY A 70 -21.28 4.51 -8.17
N HIS A 71 -20.67 4.73 -7.00
CA HIS A 71 -20.59 6.06 -6.39
C HIS A 71 -19.72 6.95 -7.27
N LEU A 72 -20.18 8.17 -7.55
CA LEU A 72 -19.40 9.16 -8.28
C LEU A 72 -18.14 9.53 -7.49
N LEU A 73 -17.06 9.71 -8.23
CA LEU A 73 -15.74 10.06 -7.71
C LEU A 73 -15.30 11.40 -8.29
N ASP A 74 -14.73 12.25 -7.44
CA ASP A 74 -14.10 13.49 -7.88
C ASP A 74 -12.72 13.17 -8.47
N ALA A 75 -12.63 13.14 -9.79
CA ALA A 75 -11.45 12.68 -10.51
C ALA A 75 -10.63 13.84 -11.13
N ASP A 76 -9.31 13.78 -10.98
CA ASP A 76 -8.37 14.68 -11.65
C ASP A 76 -7.98 14.15 -13.04
N GLY A 77 -8.70 14.64 -14.04
CA GLY A 77 -8.29 14.56 -15.44
C GLY A 77 -8.74 13.30 -16.18
N ARG A 78 -7.94 12.88 -17.17
CA ARG A 78 -8.25 11.72 -18.02
C ARG A 78 -7.61 10.47 -17.42
N PHE A 79 -8.30 9.35 -17.43
CA PHE A 79 -7.77 8.10 -16.88
C PHE A 79 -6.40 7.70 -17.47
N SER A 80 -6.13 7.99 -18.75
CA SER A 80 -4.80 7.75 -19.34
C SER A 80 -3.66 8.57 -18.72
N LYS A 81 -3.95 9.77 -18.20
CA LYS A 81 -2.99 10.57 -17.41
C LYS A 81 -2.79 9.94 -16.03
N VAL A 82 -3.88 9.51 -15.39
CA VAL A 82 -3.86 8.82 -14.09
C VAL A 82 -2.97 7.58 -14.16
N VAL A 83 -3.22 6.69 -15.12
CA VAL A 83 -2.42 5.47 -15.34
C VAL A 83 -0.94 5.82 -15.56
N ARG A 84 -0.63 6.85 -16.36
CA ARG A 84 0.75 7.26 -16.60
C ARG A 84 1.47 7.67 -15.29
N VAL A 85 0.86 8.54 -14.50
CA VAL A 85 1.41 9.01 -13.22
C VAL A 85 1.56 7.85 -12.24
N ALA A 86 0.57 6.96 -12.20
CA ALA A 86 0.62 5.78 -11.34
C ALA A 86 1.81 4.87 -11.68
N VAL A 87 2.00 4.54 -12.95
CA VAL A 87 3.14 3.72 -13.40
C VAL A 87 4.47 4.41 -13.14
N GLN A 88 4.57 5.72 -13.41
CA GLN A 88 5.79 6.49 -13.16
C GLN A 88 6.15 6.51 -11.66
N THR A 89 5.15 6.75 -10.80
CA THR A 89 5.32 6.75 -9.34
C THR A 89 5.75 5.38 -8.83
N LEU A 90 5.04 4.31 -9.22
CA LEU A 90 5.36 2.94 -8.80
C LEU A 90 6.75 2.48 -9.30
N ARG A 91 7.17 2.90 -10.50
CA ARG A 91 8.54 2.64 -10.97
C ARG A 91 9.58 3.38 -10.13
N ARG A 92 9.38 4.67 -9.86
CA ARG A 92 10.29 5.48 -9.03
C ARG A 92 10.54 4.84 -7.66
N VAL A 93 9.48 4.34 -7.01
CA VAL A 93 9.60 3.73 -5.68
C VAL A 93 10.33 2.36 -5.73
N VAL A 94 10.07 1.54 -6.75
CA VAL A 94 10.82 0.27 -6.94
C VAL A 94 12.30 0.54 -7.24
N ASP A 95 12.60 1.49 -8.13
CA ASP A 95 13.96 1.90 -8.47
C ASP A 95 14.71 2.46 -7.24
N GLY A 96 14.02 3.24 -6.41
CA GLY A 96 14.56 3.70 -5.12
C GLY A 96 14.90 2.56 -4.18
N ALA A 97 14.00 1.59 -4.03
CA ALA A 97 14.24 0.41 -3.19
C ALA A 97 15.41 -0.43 -3.71
N LEU A 98 15.56 -0.58 -5.03
CA LEU A 98 16.66 -1.32 -5.67
C LEU A 98 18.03 -0.66 -5.47
N ARG A 99 18.08 0.66 -5.35
CA ARG A 99 19.32 1.38 -5.02
C ARG A 99 19.79 1.09 -3.59
N LYS A 100 18.86 0.77 -2.67
CA LYS A 100 19.15 0.62 -1.24
C LYS A 100 19.25 -0.83 -0.75
N HIS A 101 18.46 -1.73 -1.32
CA HIS A 101 18.33 -3.12 -0.83
C HIS A 101 18.91 -4.13 -1.82
N LYS A 102 19.40 -5.28 -1.31
CA LYS A 102 20.02 -6.32 -2.17
C LYS A 102 18.99 -7.03 -3.05
N HIS A 103 17.81 -7.29 -2.49
CA HIS A 103 16.64 -7.83 -3.18
C HIS A 103 15.43 -6.96 -2.84
N VAL A 104 14.50 -6.83 -3.78
CA VAL A 104 13.26 -6.07 -3.62
C VAL A 104 12.08 -6.98 -3.91
N LEU A 105 11.23 -7.18 -2.91
CA LEU A 105 9.92 -7.80 -3.07
C LEU A 105 8.90 -6.70 -3.37
N VAL A 106 8.17 -6.84 -4.46
CA VAL A 106 7.15 -5.89 -4.91
C VAL A 106 5.79 -6.53 -4.76
N LEU A 107 4.93 -5.88 -3.99
CA LEU A 107 3.52 -6.22 -3.88
C LEU A 107 2.69 -5.15 -4.59
N MET A 108 1.84 -5.60 -5.50
CA MET A 108 0.74 -4.82 -6.09
C MET A 108 -0.57 -5.47 -5.64
N ALA A 109 -1.13 -5.02 -4.53
CA ALA A 109 -2.34 -5.58 -3.96
C ALA A 109 -3.60 -4.99 -4.58
N GLU A 110 -4.63 -5.81 -4.70
CA GLU A 110 -5.99 -5.39 -5.06
C GLU A 110 -6.61 -4.53 -3.97
N GLY A 111 -7.24 -3.41 -4.34
CA GLY A 111 -8.19 -2.68 -3.50
C GLY A 111 -9.59 -2.59 -4.12
N ASN A 112 -10.55 -2.04 -3.39
CA ASN A 112 -11.94 -1.94 -3.84
C ASN A 112 -12.18 -0.81 -4.87
N HIS A 113 -11.25 0.13 -5.04
CA HIS A 113 -11.30 1.17 -6.07
C HIS A 113 -10.64 0.75 -7.38
N ASP A 114 -9.77 -0.27 -7.38
CA ASP A 114 -8.91 -0.61 -8.51
C ASP A 114 -8.83 -2.12 -8.80
N LEU A 115 -9.97 -2.82 -8.74
CA LEU A 115 -10.08 -4.27 -8.94
C LEU A 115 -9.43 -4.77 -10.24
N SER A 116 -9.75 -4.15 -11.36
CA SER A 116 -9.22 -4.53 -12.68
C SER A 116 -7.81 -4.00 -12.89
N SER A 117 -7.58 -2.76 -12.47
CA SER A 117 -6.31 -2.06 -12.67
C SER A 117 -5.20 -2.66 -11.82
N SER A 118 -5.48 -3.14 -10.62
CA SER A 118 -4.52 -3.85 -9.77
C SER A 118 -4.05 -5.16 -10.40
N ILE A 119 -4.92 -5.90 -11.10
CA ILE A 119 -4.54 -7.06 -11.91
C ILE A 119 -3.54 -6.64 -12.99
N TRP A 120 -3.87 -5.60 -13.76
CA TRP A 120 -2.98 -5.09 -14.80
C TRP A 120 -1.65 -4.60 -14.24
N LEU A 121 -1.65 -3.86 -13.13
CA LEU A 121 -0.44 -3.38 -12.47
C LEU A 121 0.44 -4.55 -12.01
N ARG A 122 -0.13 -5.58 -11.36
CA ARG A 122 0.60 -6.78 -10.92
C ARG A 122 1.26 -7.50 -12.09
N VAL A 123 0.49 -7.84 -13.11
CA VAL A 123 0.99 -8.59 -14.28
C VAL A 123 2.01 -7.76 -15.07
N MET A 124 1.74 -6.47 -15.27
CA MET A 124 2.63 -5.57 -15.98
C MET A 124 3.95 -5.36 -15.21
N PHE A 125 3.92 -5.19 -13.89
CA PHE A 125 5.14 -5.04 -13.10
C PHE A 125 5.98 -6.32 -13.08
N LYS A 126 5.34 -7.49 -13.04
CA LYS A 126 6.05 -8.76 -13.20
C LYS A 126 6.77 -8.84 -14.54
N ALA A 127 6.09 -8.48 -15.63
CA ALA A 127 6.70 -8.45 -16.97
C ALA A 127 7.82 -7.39 -17.06
N LEU A 128 7.60 -6.20 -16.47
CA LEU A 128 8.56 -5.10 -16.49
C LEU A 128 9.90 -5.46 -15.82
N TYR A 129 9.85 -6.23 -14.73
CA TYR A 129 11.03 -6.62 -13.96
C TYR A 129 11.50 -8.05 -14.20
N GLU A 130 10.98 -8.75 -15.21
CA GLU A 130 11.30 -10.17 -15.48
C GLU A 130 12.80 -10.46 -15.68
N ARG A 131 13.58 -9.43 -16.08
CA ARG A 131 15.03 -9.53 -16.34
C ARG A 131 15.90 -8.91 -15.25
N GLU A 132 15.32 -8.39 -14.17
CA GLU A 132 16.07 -7.90 -13.02
C GLU A 132 16.03 -8.96 -11.91
N PRO A 133 17.09 -9.78 -11.75
CA PRO A 133 17.08 -10.92 -10.83
C PRO A 133 16.99 -10.53 -9.35
N ARG A 134 17.14 -9.25 -9.01
CA ARG A 134 16.98 -8.74 -7.64
C ARG A 134 15.53 -8.38 -7.31
N VAL A 135 14.64 -8.28 -8.30
CA VAL A 135 13.21 -7.98 -8.07
C VAL A 135 12.40 -9.26 -8.13
N GLU A 136 11.55 -9.43 -7.12
CA GLU A 136 10.50 -10.44 -7.10
C GLU A 136 9.14 -9.74 -6.99
N VAL A 137 8.24 -10.00 -7.94
CA VAL A 137 6.86 -9.48 -7.88
C VAL A 137 5.95 -10.58 -7.35
N ILE A 138 5.18 -10.29 -6.30
CA ILE A 138 4.19 -11.23 -5.76
C ILE A 138 3.03 -11.35 -6.76
N ASP A 139 2.96 -12.49 -7.44
CA ASP A 139 2.03 -12.72 -8.53
C ASP A 139 0.86 -13.64 -8.15
N SER A 140 0.19 -13.33 -7.03
CA SER A 140 -1.00 -14.07 -6.59
C SER A 140 -2.27 -13.41 -7.12
N PRO A 141 -3.19 -14.19 -7.75
CA PRO A 141 -4.53 -13.69 -8.09
C PRO A 141 -5.47 -13.64 -6.87
N LEU A 142 -5.14 -14.33 -5.77
CA LEU A 142 -5.90 -14.27 -4.53
C LEU A 142 -5.48 -13.03 -3.73
N PRO A 143 -6.41 -12.14 -3.32
CA PRO A 143 -6.10 -10.87 -2.62
C PRO A 143 -5.74 -11.05 -1.14
N TYR A 144 -5.04 -12.15 -0.82
CA TYR A 144 -4.38 -12.40 0.45
C TYR A 144 -2.96 -12.84 0.12
N TYR A 145 -1.98 -12.13 0.65
CA TYR A 145 -0.58 -12.31 0.28
C TYR A 145 0.24 -12.60 1.53
N ALA A 146 1.20 -13.51 1.45
CA ALA A 146 2.07 -13.84 2.57
C ALA A 146 3.52 -14.02 2.12
N TYR A 147 4.44 -13.61 2.98
CA TYR A 147 5.88 -13.77 2.81
C TYR A 147 6.51 -14.24 4.12
N ARG A 148 7.37 -15.25 4.03
CA ARG A 148 8.13 -15.78 5.17
C ARG A 148 9.50 -15.13 5.24
N HIS A 149 9.72 -14.31 6.25
CA HIS A 149 11.02 -13.73 6.60
C HIS A 149 11.62 -14.44 7.81
N GLY A 150 12.22 -15.62 7.59
CA GLY A 150 12.74 -16.46 8.68
C GLY A 150 11.61 -16.95 9.59
N LYS A 151 11.64 -16.55 10.86
CA LYS A 151 10.60 -16.79 11.86
C LYS A 151 9.55 -15.68 11.94
N THR A 152 9.64 -14.67 11.09
CA THR A 152 8.66 -13.59 10.96
C THR A 152 7.82 -13.77 9.70
N MET A 153 6.50 -13.82 9.85
CA MET A 153 5.53 -13.79 8.76
C MET A 153 5.08 -12.35 8.51
N LEU A 154 5.08 -11.94 7.25
CA LEU A 154 4.45 -10.72 6.78
C LEU A 154 3.29 -11.10 5.87
N GLY A 155 2.12 -10.56 6.17
CA GLY A 155 0.88 -10.75 5.42
C GLY A 155 0.34 -9.42 4.92
N TRP A 156 -0.43 -9.48 3.84
CA TRP A 156 -1.08 -8.31 3.26
C TRP A 156 -2.48 -8.64 2.78
N HIS A 157 -3.41 -7.74 3.05
CA HIS A 157 -4.75 -7.71 2.49
C HIS A 157 -5.22 -6.26 2.52
N HIS A 158 -5.90 -5.75 1.50
CA HIS A 158 -6.31 -4.36 1.52
C HIS A 158 -7.32 -4.05 2.64
N GLY A 159 -8.22 -4.98 2.97
CA GLY A 159 -9.19 -4.85 4.07
C GLY A 159 -10.65 -4.76 3.62
N HIS A 160 -10.90 -4.76 2.31
CA HIS A 160 -12.23 -4.63 1.72
C HIS A 160 -13.05 -5.93 1.73
N LEU A 161 -12.42 -7.11 1.81
CA LEU A 161 -13.13 -8.40 1.75
C LEU A 161 -13.29 -9.07 3.12
N LYS A 162 -12.44 -8.71 4.09
CA LYS A 162 -12.46 -9.27 5.45
C LYS A 162 -12.12 -8.22 6.50
N LYS A 163 -12.81 -8.32 7.64
CA LYS A 163 -12.54 -7.47 8.79
C LYS A 163 -11.21 -7.83 9.43
N ASN A 164 -10.54 -6.82 10.00
CA ASN A 164 -9.24 -6.95 10.65
C ASN A 164 -9.18 -8.09 11.68
N ASP A 165 -10.22 -8.26 12.49
CA ASP A 165 -10.31 -9.30 13.52
C ASP A 165 -10.46 -10.73 12.99
N GLN A 166 -10.81 -10.89 11.72
CA GLN A 166 -10.95 -12.19 11.05
C GLN A 166 -9.67 -12.63 10.33
N LEU A 167 -8.74 -11.70 10.08
CA LEU A 167 -7.52 -11.98 9.33
C LEU A 167 -6.60 -13.01 10.00
N PRO A 168 -6.38 -13.03 11.33
CA PRO A 168 -5.49 -14.01 11.96
C PRO A 168 -5.87 -15.45 11.65
N LEU A 169 -7.14 -15.82 11.86
CA LEU A 169 -7.63 -17.17 11.59
C LEU A 169 -7.60 -17.49 10.10
N LEU A 170 -7.97 -16.53 9.25
CA LEU A 170 -7.92 -16.70 7.80
C LEU A 170 -6.50 -16.97 7.32
N PHE A 171 -5.52 -16.19 7.77
CA PHE A 171 -4.12 -16.36 7.37
C PHE A 171 -3.53 -17.67 7.90
N ALA A 172 -3.91 -18.10 9.11
CA ALA A 172 -3.53 -19.41 9.63
C ALA A 172 -4.07 -20.56 8.76
N ALA A 173 -5.33 -20.47 8.33
CA ALA A 173 -5.96 -21.48 7.49
C ALA A 173 -5.46 -21.45 6.03
N GLN A 174 -5.22 -20.26 5.48
CA GLN A 174 -4.83 -20.06 4.09
C GLN A 174 -3.33 -20.32 3.86
N PHE A 175 -2.48 -20.04 4.85
CA PHE A 175 -1.03 -20.18 4.78
C PHE A 175 -0.47 -21.05 5.92
N PRO A 176 -0.97 -22.29 6.11
CA PRO A 176 -0.67 -23.10 7.30
C PRO A 176 0.81 -23.44 7.44
N THR A 177 1.53 -23.62 6.33
CA THR A 177 2.98 -23.88 6.34
C THR A 177 3.76 -22.68 6.85
N ILE A 178 3.56 -21.48 6.26
CA ILE A 178 4.22 -20.25 6.72
C ILE A 178 3.84 -19.97 8.17
N TRP A 179 2.57 -20.16 8.52
CA TRP A 179 2.08 -19.98 9.88
C TRP A 179 2.83 -20.89 10.86
N GLY A 180 2.91 -22.20 10.60
CA GLY A 180 3.57 -23.17 11.48
C GLY A 180 5.07 -22.97 11.62
N GLU A 181 5.74 -22.41 10.61
CA GLU A 181 7.19 -22.20 10.60
C GLU A 181 7.64 -20.89 11.26
N THR A 182 6.71 -19.95 11.47
CA THR A 182 6.95 -18.61 12.03
C THR A 182 6.41 -18.49 13.45
N VAL A 183 6.88 -17.50 14.21
CA VAL A 183 6.40 -17.21 15.59
C VAL A 183 6.05 -15.74 15.81
N LYS A 184 6.50 -14.85 14.92
CA LYS A 184 6.11 -13.44 14.85
C LYS A 184 5.31 -13.25 13.58
N ARG A 185 4.11 -12.67 13.63
CA ARG A 185 3.24 -12.57 12.45
C ARG A 185 2.52 -11.23 12.44
N TYR A 186 2.57 -10.59 11.28
CA TYR A 186 1.96 -9.29 11.04
C TYR A 186 1.15 -9.36 9.76
N VAL A 187 -0.08 -8.83 9.77
CA VAL A 187 -0.83 -8.57 8.54
C VAL A 187 -1.07 -7.08 8.41
N HIS A 188 -0.76 -6.54 7.24
CA HIS A 188 -0.91 -5.12 6.93
C HIS A 188 -2.15 -4.91 6.07
N THR A 189 -2.94 -3.90 6.42
CA THR A 189 -4.15 -3.49 5.72
C THR A 189 -4.19 -1.98 5.46
N GLY A 190 -5.13 -1.53 4.63
CA GLY A 190 -5.44 -0.13 4.34
C GLY A 190 -6.95 0.10 4.45
N HIS A 191 -7.57 0.57 3.36
CA HIS A 191 -9.01 0.68 3.12
C HIS A 191 -9.74 1.74 3.95
N ARG A 192 -9.50 1.83 5.26
CA ARG A 192 -10.23 2.76 6.15
C ARG A 192 -9.52 4.09 6.41
N HIS A 193 -8.35 4.30 5.80
CA HIS A 193 -7.60 5.56 5.80
C HIS A 193 -7.16 6.09 7.18
N HIS A 194 -7.32 5.30 8.24
CA HIS A 194 -6.89 5.63 9.61
C HIS A 194 -6.09 4.49 10.22
N VAL A 195 -5.37 4.81 11.29
CA VAL A 195 -4.49 3.84 11.95
C VAL A 195 -5.30 2.97 12.89
N GLU A 196 -5.15 1.67 12.74
CA GLU A 196 -5.60 0.67 13.71
C GLU A 196 -4.45 -0.32 13.87
N GLU A 197 -4.06 -0.61 15.11
CA GLU A 197 -3.09 -1.67 15.38
C GLU A 197 -3.58 -2.50 16.55
N ARG A 198 -3.77 -3.80 16.29
CA ARG A 198 -4.34 -4.70 17.27
C ARG A 198 -3.60 -6.03 17.25
N GLU A 199 -3.18 -6.47 18.43
CA GLU A 199 -2.69 -7.82 18.63
C GLU A 199 -3.87 -8.78 18.80
N HIS A 200 -3.91 -9.81 17.98
CA HIS A 200 -4.80 -10.95 18.10
C HIS A 200 -3.97 -12.19 18.44
N SER A 201 -4.61 -13.25 18.94
CA SER A 201 -3.92 -14.51 19.22
C SER A 201 -3.16 -15.01 17.98
N GLY A 202 -1.83 -14.93 18.03
CA GLY A 202 -0.92 -15.43 17.01
C GLY A 202 -0.54 -14.47 15.88
N MET A 203 -1.16 -13.28 15.77
CA MET A 203 -0.88 -12.31 14.71
C MET A 203 -1.28 -10.87 15.11
N THR A 204 -0.43 -9.90 14.80
CA THR A 204 -0.75 -8.47 14.90
C THR A 204 -1.32 -7.98 13.57
N VAL A 205 -2.44 -7.26 13.61
CA VAL A 205 -3.08 -6.65 12.45
C VAL A 205 -2.81 -5.16 12.49
N VAL A 206 -2.26 -4.60 11.41
CA VAL A 206 -1.88 -3.18 11.30
C VAL A 206 -2.56 -2.58 10.08
N GLN A 207 -3.53 -1.71 10.32
CA GLN A 207 -4.16 -0.87 9.30
C GLN A 207 -3.39 0.44 9.16
N HIS A 208 -2.93 0.70 7.95
CA HIS A 208 -2.19 1.91 7.62
C HIS A 208 -3.16 3.01 7.19
N PRO A 209 -2.87 4.28 7.52
CA PRO A 209 -3.61 5.42 7.00
C PRO A 209 -3.16 5.76 5.57
N THR A 210 -3.86 6.69 4.96
CA THR A 210 -3.52 7.19 3.61
C THR A 210 -2.55 8.38 3.65
N LEU A 211 -1.82 8.61 2.54
CA LEU A 211 -1.13 9.88 2.24
C LEU A 211 -2.02 10.86 1.44
N ALA A 212 -3.10 10.38 0.83
CA ALA A 212 -4.01 11.20 0.04
C ALA A 212 -4.74 12.23 0.92
N ALA A 213 -5.12 13.36 0.33
CA ALA A 213 -6.05 14.26 1.01
C ALA A 213 -7.46 13.69 0.97
N ARG A 214 -8.33 14.18 1.87
CA ARG A 214 -9.73 13.77 1.91
C ARG A 214 -10.50 14.36 0.75
N ASP A 215 -11.19 13.51 0.00
CA ASP A 215 -12.14 13.92 -1.02
C ASP A 215 -13.46 14.42 -0.39
N ALA A 216 -14.40 14.85 -1.24
CA ALA A 216 -15.69 15.36 -0.81
C ALA A 216 -16.48 14.35 0.02
N TYR A 217 -16.44 13.08 -0.39
CA TYR A 217 -17.12 11.99 0.31
C TYR A 217 -16.55 11.82 1.72
N ALA A 218 -15.23 11.76 1.84
CA ALA A 218 -14.56 11.57 3.11
C ALA A 218 -14.74 12.76 4.06
N ALA A 219 -14.69 13.97 3.51
CA ALA A 219 -14.94 15.21 4.24
C ALA A 219 -16.34 15.26 4.84
N ARG A 220 -17.37 14.94 4.04
CA ARG A 220 -18.78 14.95 4.45
C ARG A 220 -19.14 13.82 5.40
N GLY A 221 -18.45 12.68 5.30
CA GLY A 221 -18.58 11.56 6.22
C GLY A 221 -17.96 11.82 7.60
N GLY A 222 -17.23 12.93 7.79
CA GLY A 222 -16.60 13.27 9.05
C GLY A 222 -15.41 12.37 9.40
N TRP A 223 -14.88 11.62 8.44
CA TRP A 223 -13.68 10.82 8.68
C TRP A 223 -12.45 11.73 8.63
N ILE A 224 -11.74 11.78 9.76
CA ILE A 224 -10.57 12.64 9.96
C ILE A 224 -9.46 11.74 10.50
N ALA A 225 -8.33 11.72 9.79
CA ALA A 225 -7.15 10.97 10.18
C ALA A 225 -5.89 11.70 9.72
N GLU A 226 -4.81 11.50 10.47
CA GLU A 226 -3.48 11.99 10.11
C GLU A 226 -2.99 11.30 8.83
N ARG A 227 -2.54 12.11 7.87
CA ARG A 227 -1.98 11.62 6.61
C ARG A 227 -0.55 11.16 6.83
N ARG A 228 -0.28 9.86 6.66
CA ARG A 228 1.07 9.33 6.91
C ARG A 228 1.32 7.99 6.22
N ALA A 229 2.58 7.68 6.02
CA ALA A 229 3.08 6.35 5.66
C ALA A 229 4.16 5.92 6.66
N SER A 230 4.59 4.66 6.60
CA SER A 230 5.63 4.18 7.51
C SER A 230 6.57 3.18 6.85
N ALA A 231 7.86 3.34 7.15
CA ALA A 231 8.88 2.33 6.93
C ALA A 231 9.00 1.47 8.19
N VAL A 232 8.83 0.16 8.05
CA VAL A 232 8.94 -0.80 9.16
C VAL A 232 10.10 -1.75 8.93
N VAL A 233 10.89 -1.97 9.97
CA VAL A 233 12.02 -2.89 10.00
C VAL A 233 11.60 -4.16 10.73
N TYR A 234 11.62 -5.28 10.00
CA TYR A 234 11.36 -6.60 10.55
C TYR A 234 12.66 -7.39 10.63
N HIS A 235 12.98 -7.90 11.81
CA HIS A 235 14.05 -8.87 12.04
C HIS A 235 13.56 -10.28 11.70
N VAL A 236 14.47 -11.14 11.22
CA VAL A 236 14.17 -12.53 10.85
C VAL A 236 13.63 -13.36 12.02
N GLU A 237 13.99 -13.00 13.26
CA GLU A 237 13.65 -13.76 14.48
C GLU A 237 12.83 -12.97 15.49
N HIS A 238 12.99 -11.64 15.51
CA HIS A 238 12.45 -10.80 16.59
C HIS A 238 11.18 -10.04 16.18
N GLY A 239 10.73 -10.18 14.93
CA GLY A 239 9.57 -9.45 14.43
C GLY A 239 9.90 -7.99 14.18
N GLU A 240 8.96 -7.09 14.46
CA GLU A 240 9.18 -5.65 14.32
C GLU A 240 10.24 -5.14 15.31
N VAL A 241 11.25 -4.43 14.81
CA VAL A 241 12.34 -3.87 15.62
C VAL A 241 12.54 -2.37 15.40
N GLY A 242 11.77 -1.77 14.50
CA GLY A 242 11.83 -0.33 14.25
C GLY A 242 10.75 0.12 13.27
N ARG A 243 10.27 1.34 13.48
CA ARG A 243 9.27 1.98 12.63
C ARG A 243 9.59 3.46 12.52
N THR A 244 9.59 3.98 11.31
CA THR A 244 9.65 5.42 11.05
C THR A 244 8.40 5.85 10.31
N THR A 245 7.74 6.87 10.84
CA THR A 245 6.57 7.47 10.22
C THR A 245 6.98 8.71 9.42
N VAL A 246 6.42 8.85 8.23
CA VAL A 246 6.60 10.01 7.35
C VAL A 246 5.25 10.62 7.06
N THR A 247 5.15 11.95 7.11
CA THR A 247 3.94 12.69 6.78
C THR A 247 4.18 13.64 5.59
N PRO A 248 3.15 14.02 4.83
CA PRO A 248 3.30 14.95 3.71
C PRO A 248 3.92 16.30 4.10
N GLU A 249 3.70 16.77 5.32
CA GLU A 249 4.19 18.06 5.83
C GLU A 249 5.73 18.09 5.96
N MET A 250 6.37 16.93 6.04
CA MET A 250 7.84 16.83 6.07
C MET A 250 8.50 17.18 4.73
N LEU A 251 7.75 17.26 3.64
CA LEU A 251 8.24 17.60 2.29
C LEU A 251 8.33 19.11 2.02
N GLN A 252 7.94 19.93 3.00
CA GLN A 252 7.88 21.38 2.88
C GLN A 252 9.21 22.05 3.23
#